data_AF-A0A9P1L241-F1
#
_entry.id   AF-A0A9P1L241-F1
#
_cell.length_a   1.000
_cell.length_b   1.000
_cell.length_c   1.000
_cell.angle_alpha   90.00
_cell.angle_beta   90.00
_cell.angle_gamma   90.00
#
_symmetry.space_group_name_H-M   'P 1'
#
loop_
_entity.id
_entity.type
_entity.pdbx_description
1 polymer ?
#
loop_
_entity_poly.entity_id
_entity_poly.type
_entity_poly.pdbx_seq_one_letter_code
_entity_poly.pdbx_strand_id
1 'polypeptide(L)'
;MNDDLLKKAYINAFSINDKYIKDMIIINTKSLIDDISQRYVKIDKNRLKDELLYYKFYGDSIKDLNILNILLPVIISNTNIKRSEEEVLKVIKYHILFNKHEKYMNDFIISGLMYNTLIHSIIENSALEYIDLMQKIKTNIIEFIHDMPKSEVIKFEMKRIQVIQTIDKYIDKNIMDYEENNIIVNLLNIIYDIYVEDREAKLEGVKSIKKSILSMLNFELEPGLDNIDFINSMSDYIIKLRKYKIHKKTYDIKSDPRYIIGLEIGDTKSDPILNNIKVISKEFSNNILTIGLVSKSGNYKFKFKKS
;
A
#
# COMPACT_ATOMS: atom_id res chain seq x y z
N MET A 1 16.02 14.37 -1.31
CA MET A 1 14.63 14.88 -1.35
C MET A 1 14.18 15.38 0.02
N ASN A 2 13.37 16.45 0.06
CA ASN A 2 12.83 17.04 1.29
C ASN A 2 11.80 16.10 1.95
N ASP A 3 11.85 15.94 3.29
CA ASP A 3 10.86 15.19 4.07
C ASP A 3 9.43 15.69 3.82
N ASP A 4 9.26 16.99 3.58
CA ASP A 4 7.95 17.57 3.30
C ASP A 4 7.33 17.02 2.02
N LEU A 5 8.13 16.73 0.99
CA LEU A 5 7.66 16.13 -0.25
C LEU A 5 7.20 14.68 -0.01
N LEU A 6 7.90 13.93 0.84
CA LEU A 6 7.49 12.59 1.24
C LEU A 6 6.17 12.61 2.03
N LYS A 7 6.01 13.58 2.94
CA LYS A 7 4.74 13.76 3.66
C LYS A 7 3.60 14.12 2.70
N LYS A 8 3.82 15.08 1.80
CA LYS A 8 2.83 15.47 0.77
C LYS A 8 2.43 14.28 -0.09
N ALA A 9 3.39 13.46 -0.52
CA ALA A 9 3.13 12.23 -1.27
C ALA A 9 2.24 11.25 -0.50
N TYR A 10 2.57 11.00 0.78
CA TYR A 10 1.76 10.15 1.66
C TYR A 10 0.34 10.69 1.84
N ILE A 11 0.20 11.99 2.10
CA ILE A 11 -1.11 12.64 2.31
C ILE A 11 -1.95 12.54 1.03
N ASN A 12 -1.38 12.88 -0.12
CA ASN A 12 -2.09 12.88 -1.39
C ASN A 12 -2.46 11.48 -1.91
N ALA A 13 -1.83 10.42 -1.39
CA ALA A 13 -2.28 9.05 -1.61
C ALA A 13 -3.75 8.82 -1.17
N PHE A 14 -4.22 9.56 -0.16
CA PHE A 14 -5.58 9.44 0.36
C PHE A 14 -6.62 10.24 -0.44
N SER A 15 -6.19 11.07 -1.39
CA SER A 15 -7.05 12.00 -2.14
C SER A 15 -7.82 11.27 -3.25
N ILE A 16 -8.53 10.21 -2.85
CA ILE A 16 -9.30 9.26 -3.66
C ILE A 16 -10.58 8.90 -2.92
N ASN A 17 -11.51 8.18 -3.54
CA ASN A 17 -12.76 7.72 -2.92
C ASN A 17 -12.72 6.26 -2.49
N ASP A 18 -11.69 5.50 -2.87
CA ASP A 18 -11.58 4.09 -2.52
C ASP A 18 -11.13 3.89 -1.06
N LYS A 19 -12.08 3.48 -0.21
CA LYS A 19 -11.84 3.22 1.21
C LYS A 19 -10.90 2.04 1.45
N TYR A 20 -10.94 0.99 0.63
CA TYR A 20 -10.06 -0.16 0.76
C TYR A 20 -8.59 0.26 0.65
N ILE A 21 -8.26 1.05 -0.37
CA ILE A 21 -6.89 1.53 -0.59
C ILE A 21 -6.44 2.42 0.58
N LYS A 22 -7.27 3.36 1.03
CA LYS A 22 -6.97 4.21 2.20
C LYS A 22 -6.68 3.39 3.45
N ASP A 23 -7.54 2.41 3.75
CA ASP A 23 -7.40 1.56 4.93
C ASP A 23 -6.15 0.69 4.84
N MET A 24 -5.82 0.14 3.67
CA MET A 24 -4.60 -0.65 3.48
C MET A 24 -3.32 0.19 3.62
N ILE A 25 -3.30 1.44 3.15
CA ILE A 25 -2.19 2.38 3.38
C ILE A 25 -1.99 2.60 4.89
N ILE A 26 -3.08 2.83 5.64
CA ILE A 26 -3.04 3.02 7.10
C ILE A 26 -2.55 1.75 7.81
N ILE A 27 -3.12 0.59 7.48
CA ILE A 27 -2.76 -0.72 8.07
C ILE A 27 -1.28 -1.03 7.84
N ASN A 28 -0.80 -0.85 6.60
CA ASN A 28 0.61 -1.06 6.28
C ASN A 28 1.49 -0.10 7.08
N THR A 29 1.12 1.19 7.16
CA THR A 29 1.86 2.18 7.95
C THR A 29 1.93 1.81 9.43
N LYS A 30 0.80 1.43 10.05
CA LYS A 30 0.73 1.00 11.46
C LYS A 30 1.56 -0.25 11.72
N SER A 31 1.76 -1.08 10.70
CA SER A 31 2.50 -2.33 10.81
C SER A 31 4.01 -2.16 10.58
N LEU A 32 4.51 -0.96 10.30
CA LEU A 32 5.94 -0.71 10.13
C LEU A 32 6.69 -0.61 11.46
N ILE A 33 7.92 -1.11 11.47
CA ILE A 33 8.90 -1.02 12.55
C ILE A 33 10.24 -0.60 11.97
N ASP A 34 10.88 0.37 12.61
CA ASP A 34 12.25 0.79 12.32
C ASP A 34 13.29 -0.09 13.02
N ASP A 35 14.34 -0.46 12.30
CA ASP A 35 15.48 -1.23 12.80
C ASP A 35 16.74 -0.38 12.65
N ILE A 36 17.09 0.36 13.72
CA ILE A 36 18.25 1.27 13.70
C ILE A 36 19.57 0.52 13.51
N SER A 37 19.67 -0.70 14.04
CA SER A 37 20.88 -1.53 13.97
C SER A 37 21.17 -1.97 12.54
N GLN A 38 20.13 -2.38 11.81
CA GLN A 38 20.24 -2.82 10.42
C GLN A 38 19.94 -1.70 9.42
N ARG A 39 19.58 -0.50 9.89
CA ARG A 39 19.22 0.70 9.12
C ARG A 39 18.18 0.45 8.04
N TYR A 40 17.07 -0.17 8.40
CA TYR A 40 15.93 -0.31 7.49
C TYR A 40 14.59 -0.33 8.25
N VAL A 41 13.50 -0.17 7.51
CA VAL A 41 12.14 -0.25 8.06
C VAL A 41 11.49 -1.52 7.53
N LYS A 42 10.98 -2.36 8.43
CA LYS A 42 10.38 -3.65 8.12
C LYS A 42 8.90 -3.70 8.45
N ILE A 43 8.18 -4.58 7.75
CA ILE A 43 6.80 -4.91 8.11
C ILE A 43 6.79 -5.88 9.30
N ASP A 44 6.08 -5.52 10.35
CA ASP A 44 5.71 -6.43 11.42
C ASP A 44 4.62 -7.38 10.92
N LYS A 45 5.05 -8.61 10.62
CA LYS A 45 4.21 -9.67 10.07
C LYS A 45 3.06 -10.06 10.99
N ASN A 46 3.30 -10.10 12.30
CA ASN A 46 2.26 -10.48 13.27
C ASN A 46 1.23 -9.36 13.35
N ARG A 47 1.69 -8.11 13.42
CA ARG A 47 0.79 -6.96 13.44
C ARG A 47 -0.06 -6.89 12.18
N LEU A 48 0.55 -7.00 11.00
CA LEU A 48 -0.16 -6.94 9.72
C LEU A 48 -1.20 -8.06 9.61
N LYS A 49 -0.86 -9.29 10.03
CA LYS A 49 -1.79 -10.42 10.01
C LYS A 49 -3.04 -10.17 10.85
N ASP A 50 -2.87 -9.64 12.06
CA ASP A 50 -3.99 -9.35 12.96
C ASP A 50 -4.80 -8.15 12.46
N GLU A 51 -4.16 -7.07 11.98
CA GLU A 51 -4.85 -5.93 11.36
C GLU A 51 -5.74 -6.40 10.19
N LEU A 52 -5.21 -7.25 9.31
CA LEU A 52 -5.97 -7.84 8.20
C LEU A 52 -7.10 -8.75 8.71
N LEU A 53 -6.87 -9.53 9.77
CA LEU A 53 -7.92 -10.34 10.38
C LEU A 53 -9.07 -9.47 10.90
N TYR A 54 -8.76 -8.35 11.56
CA TYR A 54 -9.75 -7.37 12.01
C TYR A 54 -10.50 -6.76 10.83
N TYR A 55 -9.75 -6.38 9.78
CA TYR A 55 -10.30 -5.76 8.58
C TYR A 55 -11.37 -6.62 7.90
N LYS A 56 -11.32 -7.97 7.99
CA LYS A 56 -12.38 -8.85 7.48
C LYS A 56 -13.78 -8.56 8.04
N PHE A 57 -13.85 -7.95 9.22
CA PHE A 57 -15.11 -7.71 9.92
C PHE A 57 -15.64 -6.29 9.74
N TYR A 58 -14.80 -5.30 9.46
CA TYR A 58 -15.23 -3.89 9.33
C TYR A 58 -14.87 -3.24 7.99
N GLY A 59 -14.01 -3.86 7.21
CA GLY A 59 -13.44 -3.33 5.98
C GLY A 59 -14.32 -3.54 4.76
N ASP A 60 -13.98 -2.81 3.70
CA ASP A 60 -14.56 -2.99 2.36
C ASP A 60 -13.79 -4.07 1.61
N SER A 61 -14.44 -4.74 0.66
CA SER A 61 -13.74 -5.65 -0.27
C SER A 61 -12.98 -4.85 -1.33
N ILE A 62 -11.89 -5.43 -1.82
CA ILE A 62 -11.20 -4.94 -3.01
C ILE A 62 -12.17 -4.85 -4.20
N LYS A 63 -12.14 -3.73 -4.93
CA LYS A 63 -12.99 -3.47 -6.11
C LYS A 63 -12.26 -3.73 -7.43
N ASP A 64 -10.98 -3.42 -7.46
CA ASP A 64 -10.09 -3.50 -8.63
C ASP A 64 -8.66 -3.80 -8.15
N LEU A 65 -7.83 -4.39 -9.02
CA LEU A 65 -6.47 -4.81 -8.65
C LEU A 65 -5.41 -3.69 -8.65
N ASN A 66 -5.73 -2.47 -9.09
CA ASN A 66 -4.77 -1.36 -9.16
C ASN A 66 -4.45 -0.75 -7.80
N ILE A 67 -4.15 -1.57 -6.80
CA ILE A 67 -3.95 -1.19 -5.40
C ILE A 67 -2.49 -0.96 -5.03
N LEU A 68 -1.57 -0.81 -5.98
CA LEU A 68 -0.13 -0.73 -5.70
C LEU A 68 0.25 0.37 -4.70
N ASN A 69 -0.54 1.45 -4.60
CA ASN A 69 -0.22 2.53 -3.68
C ASN A 69 -0.26 2.12 -2.19
N ILE A 70 -0.82 0.96 -1.86
CA ILE A 70 -0.71 0.39 -0.50
C ILE A 70 0.74 0.15 -0.08
N LEU A 71 1.66 0.04 -1.05
CA LEU A 71 3.10 -0.16 -0.84
C LEU A 71 3.85 1.14 -0.55
N LEU A 72 3.26 2.30 -0.87
CA LEU A 72 3.90 3.60 -0.70
C LEU A 72 4.51 3.78 0.70
N PRO A 73 3.83 3.47 1.82
CA PRO A 73 4.40 3.63 3.16
C PRO A 73 5.69 2.84 3.38
N VAL A 74 5.76 1.62 2.85
CA VAL A 74 6.93 0.73 2.96
C VAL A 74 8.10 1.31 2.16
N ILE A 75 7.80 1.81 0.96
CA ILE A 75 8.80 2.35 0.04
C ILE A 75 9.38 3.66 0.58
N ILE A 76 8.54 4.62 0.93
CA ILE A 76 9.00 5.96 1.36
C ILE A 76 9.60 5.96 2.77
N SER A 77 9.31 4.96 3.60
CA SER A 77 9.96 4.81 4.91
C SER A 77 11.34 4.16 4.82
N ASN A 78 11.66 3.46 3.72
CA ASN A 78 12.99 2.88 3.51
C ASN A 78 13.90 3.83 2.71
N THR A 79 15.15 3.95 3.13
CA THR A 79 16.20 4.70 2.42
C THR A 79 17.01 3.82 1.46
N ASN A 80 17.12 2.52 1.76
CA ASN A 80 17.81 1.55 0.92
C ASN A 80 16.82 0.83 0.00
N ILE A 81 17.03 0.96 -1.32
CA ILE A 81 16.14 0.39 -2.34
C ILE A 81 16.01 -1.13 -2.27
N LYS A 82 17.09 -1.87 -1.96
CA LYS A 82 17.08 -3.34 -1.89
C LYS A 82 16.40 -3.85 -0.62
N ARG A 83 16.60 -3.19 0.52
CA ARG A 83 15.81 -3.49 1.73
C ARG A 83 14.33 -3.17 1.54
N SER A 84 14.03 -2.06 0.87
CA SER A 84 12.68 -1.70 0.48
C SER A 84 12.04 -2.77 -0.42
N GLU A 85 12.79 -3.27 -1.41
CA GLU A 85 12.38 -4.34 -2.32
C GLU A 85 11.97 -5.61 -1.55
N GLU A 86 12.80 -6.08 -0.62
CA GLU A 86 12.51 -7.25 0.22
C GLU A 86 11.20 -7.10 1.01
N GLU A 87 10.95 -5.91 1.57
CA GLU A 87 9.74 -5.64 2.37
C GLU A 87 8.49 -5.45 1.51
N VAL A 88 8.63 -4.83 0.35
CA VAL A 88 7.56 -4.69 -0.66
C VAL A 88 7.05 -6.07 -1.08
N LEU A 89 7.94 -7.02 -1.39
CA LEU A 89 7.56 -8.38 -1.77
C LEU A 89 6.81 -9.13 -0.64
N LYS A 90 7.23 -8.92 0.62
CA LYS A 90 6.51 -9.49 1.78
C LYS A 90 5.09 -8.95 1.86
N VAL A 91 4.93 -7.62 1.77
CA VAL A 91 3.64 -6.94 1.88
C VAL A 91 2.70 -7.37 0.75
N ILE A 92 3.20 -7.42 -0.49
CA ILE A 92 2.46 -7.95 -1.65
C ILE A 92 1.89 -9.34 -1.36
N LYS A 93 2.75 -10.26 -0.91
CA LYS A 93 2.34 -11.65 -0.63
C LYS A 93 1.21 -11.72 0.40
N TYR A 94 1.26 -10.89 1.45
CA TYR A 94 0.19 -10.83 2.44
C TYR A 94 -1.14 -10.37 1.85
N HIS A 95 -1.13 -9.28 1.08
CA HIS A 95 -2.35 -8.72 0.50
C HIS A 95 -2.96 -9.63 -0.56
N ILE A 96 -2.16 -10.31 -1.36
CA ILE A 96 -2.66 -11.24 -2.38
C ILE A 96 -3.34 -12.46 -1.73
N LEU A 97 -2.70 -13.06 -0.73
CA LEU A 97 -3.28 -14.19 0.02
C LEU A 97 -4.52 -13.76 0.80
N PHE A 98 -4.52 -12.54 1.33
CA PHE A 98 -5.68 -11.98 2.04
C PHE A 98 -6.90 -11.83 1.12
N ASN A 99 -6.70 -11.30 -0.09
CA ASN A 99 -7.76 -11.07 -1.06
C ASN A 99 -8.07 -12.28 -1.94
N LYS A 100 -7.34 -13.40 -1.82
CA LYS A 100 -7.48 -14.61 -2.65
C LYS A 100 -7.28 -14.34 -4.14
N HIS A 101 -6.19 -13.65 -4.46
CA HIS A 101 -5.83 -13.24 -5.83
C HIS A 101 -4.50 -13.83 -6.30
N GLU A 102 -4.17 -15.05 -5.85
CA GLU A 102 -2.90 -15.73 -6.10
C GLU A 102 -2.56 -15.88 -7.58
N LYS A 103 -3.59 -15.94 -8.44
CA LYS A 103 -3.41 -15.99 -9.91
C LYS A 103 -2.69 -14.75 -10.49
N TYR A 104 -2.69 -13.62 -9.77
CA TYR A 104 -2.02 -12.37 -10.15
C TYR A 104 -0.69 -12.15 -9.39
N MET A 105 -0.17 -13.17 -8.71
CA MET A 105 1.06 -13.07 -7.91
C MET A 105 2.23 -12.47 -8.71
N ASN A 106 2.46 -12.96 -9.93
CA ASN A 106 3.57 -12.50 -10.77
C ASN A 106 3.38 -11.05 -11.23
N ASP A 107 2.14 -10.65 -11.58
CA ASP A 107 1.80 -9.27 -11.93
C ASP A 107 2.13 -8.31 -10.78
N PHE A 108 1.71 -8.65 -9.57
CA PHE A 108 1.98 -7.83 -8.39
C PHE A 108 3.45 -7.83 -7.99
N ILE A 109 4.16 -8.97 -8.06
CA ILE A 109 5.60 -9.01 -7.77
C ILE A 109 6.34 -8.04 -8.69
N ILE A 110 6.17 -8.17 -10.01
CA ILE A 110 6.90 -7.33 -10.97
C ILE A 110 6.49 -5.87 -10.84
N SER A 111 5.20 -5.59 -10.73
CA SER A 111 4.72 -4.21 -10.60
C SER A 111 5.11 -3.56 -9.25
N GLY A 112 5.26 -4.35 -8.19
CA GLY A 112 5.88 -3.91 -6.94
C GLY A 112 7.34 -3.50 -7.09
N LEU A 113 8.12 -4.26 -7.85
CA LEU A 113 9.51 -3.91 -8.17
C LEU A 113 9.58 -2.62 -9.00
N MET A 114 8.73 -2.52 -10.03
CA MET A 114 8.61 -1.31 -10.84
C MET A 114 8.28 -0.11 -9.97
N TYR A 115 7.30 -0.23 -9.07
CA TYR A 115 6.87 0.86 -8.22
C TYR A 115 7.93 1.26 -7.19
N ASN A 116 8.61 0.28 -6.58
CA ASN A 116 9.75 0.52 -5.71
C ASN A 116 10.87 1.28 -6.45
N THR A 117 11.21 0.84 -7.65
CA THR A 117 12.25 1.47 -8.49
C THR A 117 11.87 2.88 -8.89
N LEU A 118 10.62 3.09 -9.30
CA LEU A 118 10.08 4.39 -9.67
C LEU A 118 10.21 5.41 -8.53
N ILE A 119 9.66 5.08 -7.37
CA ILE A 119 9.64 6.00 -6.23
C ILE A 119 11.05 6.28 -5.72
N HIS A 120 11.92 5.27 -5.60
CA HIS A 120 13.31 5.49 -5.19
C HIS A 120 14.10 6.32 -6.21
N SER A 121 13.85 6.13 -7.51
CA SER A 121 14.49 6.93 -8.56
C SER A 121 14.09 8.40 -8.47
N ILE A 122 12.82 8.70 -8.17
CA ILE A 122 12.35 10.08 -7.96
C ILE A 122 12.93 10.69 -6.68
N ILE A 123 13.06 9.90 -5.60
CA ILE A 123 13.67 10.35 -4.34
C ILE A 123 15.14 10.74 -4.55
N GLU A 124 15.86 9.94 -5.34
CA GLU A 124 17.26 10.15 -5.66
C GLU A 124 17.46 11.34 -6.61
N ASN A 125 16.68 11.39 -7.70
CA ASN A 125 16.73 12.45 -8.69
C ASN A 125 15.33 12.76 -9.23
N SER A 126 14.74 13.89 -8.79
CA SER A 126 13.43 14.36 -9.25
C SER A 126 13.44 14.91 -10.69
N ALA A 127 14.61 15.19 -11.26
CA ALA A 127 14.78 15.70 -12.62
C ALA A 127 15.15 14.59 -13.63
N LEU A 128 14.94 13.32 -13.26
CA LEU A 128 15.24 12.17 -14.12
C LEU A 128 14.36 12.20 -15.37
N GLU A 129 14.96 11.97 -16.54
CA GLU A 129 14.20 11.93 -17.79
C GLU A 129 13.37 10.64 -17.93
N TYR A 130 12.29 10.72 -18.71
CA TYR A 130 11.38 9.60 -18.95
C TYR A 130 12.11 8.33 -19.42
N ILE A 131 12.97 8.46 -20.44
CA ILE A 131 13.65 7.31 -21.04
C ILE A 131 14.60 6.67 -20.02
N ASP A 132 15.37 7.48 -19.29
CA ASP A 132 16.29 6.98 -18.26
C ASP A 132 15.55 6.25 -17.13
N LEU A 133 14.42 6.79 -16.68
CA LEU A 133 13.56 6.15 -15.69
C LEU A 133 13.03 4.80 -16.18
N MET A 134 12.54 4.74 -17.42
CA MET A 134 12.03 3.51 -18.03
C MET A 134 13.13 2.46 -18.18
N GLN A 135 14.34 2.86 -18.59
CA GLN A 135 15.50 1.96 -18.67
C GLN A 135 15.93 1.47 -17.29
N LYS A 136 15.95 2.32 -16.26
CA LYS A 136 16.24 1.89 -14.87
C LYS A 136 15.25 0.83 -14.39
N ILE A 137 13.95 1.05 -14.63
CA ILE A 137 12.89 0.08 -14.28
C ILE A 137 13.12 -1.23 -15.04
N LYS A 138 13.36 -1.17 -16.35
CA LYS A 138 13.63 -2.35 -17.19
C LYS A 138 14.84 -3.15 -16.68
N THR A 139 15.96 -2.48 -16.42
CA THR A 139 17.18 -3.11 -15.91
C THR A 139 16.94 -3.80 -14.57
N ASN A 140 16.25 -3.16 -13.63
CA ASN A 140 15.97 -3.79 -12.34
C ASN A 140 15.09 -5.04 -12.48
N ILE A 141 14.14 -5.07 -13.44
CA ILE A 141 13.34 -6.28 -13.72
C ILE A 141 14.22 -7.41 -14.30
N ILE A 142 15.15 -7.07 -15.20
CA ILE A 142 16.06 -8.05 -15.83
C ILE A 142 16.95 -8.68 -14.75
N GLU A 143 17.55 -7.87 -13.90
CA GLU A 143 18.48 -8.29 -12.84
C GLU A 143 17.79 -8.96 -11.65
N PHE A 144 16.46 -8.88 -11.56
CA PHE A 144 15.73 -9.38 -10.41
C PHE A 144 15.81 -10.91 -10.29
N ILE A 145 16.29 -11.36 -9.13
CA ILE A 145 16.34 -12.78 -8.75
C ILE A 145 15.32 -13.01 -7.65
N HIS A 146 14.36 -13.90 -7.91
CA HIS A 146 13.35 -14.28 -6.93
C HIS A 146 13.45 -15.76 -6.59
N ASP A 147 13.54 -16.06 -5.30
CA ASP A 147 13.41 -17.43 -4.83
C ASP A 147 11.95 -17.87 -4.92
N MET A 148 11.69 -18.88 -5.75
CA MET A 148 10.36 -19.43 -5.94
C MET A 148 10.39 -20.93 -6.30
N PRO A 149 9.30 -21.67 -6.06
CA PRO A 149 9.22 -23.07 -6.44
C PRO A 149 9.48 -23.27 -7.93
N LYS A 150 10.19 -24.35 -8.29
CA LYS A 150 10.52 -24.68 -9.70
C LYS A 150 9.29 -24.68 -10.62
N SER A 151 8.11 -25.03 -10.10
CA SER A 151 6.85 -25.04 -10.84
C SER A 151 6.35 -23.64 -11.26
N GLU A 152 6.79 -22.59 -10.57
CA GLU A 152 6.36 -21.21 -10.82
C GLU A 152 7.40 -20.39 -11.62
N VAL A 153 8.66 -20.86 -11.67
CA VAL A 153 9.76 -20.19 -12.39
C VAL A 153 9.37 -19.89 -13.83
N ILE A 154 8.89 -20.88 -14.60
CA ILE A 154 8.55 -20.68 -16.01
C ILE A 154 7.48 -19.60 -16.18
N LYS A 155 6.43 -19.62 -15.36
CA LYS A 155 5.35 -18.61 -15.43
C LYS A 155 5.87 -17.22 -15.10
N PHE A 156 6.78 -17.12 -14.14
CA PHE A 156 7.41 -15.86 -13.77
C PHE A 156 8.29 -15.33 -14.90
N GLU A 157 9.14 -16.17 -15.49
CA GLU A 157 9.99 -15.79 -16.63
C GLU A 157 9.18 -15.30 -17.84
N MET A 158 8.12 -16.03 -18.19
CA MET A 158 7.21 -15.63 -19.26
C MET A 158 6.60 -14.27 -18.98
N LYS A 159 6.14 -14.04 -17.74
CA LYS A 159 5.57 -12.75 -17.34
C LYS A 159 6.62 -11.64 -17.38
N ARG A 160 7.85 -11.89 -16.90
CA ARG A 160 8.97 -10.96 -16.97
C ARG A 160 9.25 -10.53 -18.40
N ILE A 161 9.36 -11.46 -19.35
CA ILE A 161 9.57 -11.15 -20.77
C ILE A 161 8.44 -10.27 -21.31
N GLN A 162 7.18 -10.59 -21.00
CA GLN A 162 6.03 -9.79 -21.42
C GLN A 162 6.09 -8.34 -20.89
N VAL A 163 6.50 -8.16 -19.63
CA VAL A 163 6.64 -6.82 -19.04
C VAL A 163 7.77 -6.04 -19.70
N ILE A 164 8.92 -6.67 -19.94
CA ILE A 164 10.06 -6.04 -20.63
C ILE A 164 9.62 -5.56 -22.02
N GLN A 165 8.94 -6.40 -22.80
CA GLN A 165 8.39 -6.03 -24.11
C GLN A 165 7.37 -4.89 -24.02
N THR A 166 6.58 -4.85 -22.95
CA THR A 166 5.61 -3.77 -22.72
C THR A 166 6.34 -2.46 -22.39
N ILE A 167 7.40 -2.50 -21.60
CA ILE A 167 8.25 -1.32 -21.34
C ILE A 167 8.87 -0.80 -22.64
N ASP A 168 9.36 -1.70 -23.50
CA ASP A 168 9.93 -1.32 -24.80
C ASP A 168 8.90 -0.59 -25.68
N LYS A 169 7.65 -1.07 -25.72
CA LYS A 169 6.56 -0.34 -26.40
C LYS A 169 6.38 1.07 -25.86
N TYR A 170 6.43 1.27 -24.54
CA TYR A 170 6.29 2.58 -23.93
C TYR A 170 7.48 3.51 -24.24
N ILE A 171 8.70 2.97 -24.27
CA ILE A 171 9.90 3.70 -24.72
C ILE A 171 9.73 4.16 -26.18
N ASP A 172 9.20 3.29 -27.03
CA ASP A 172 8.88 3.59 -28.44
C ASP A 172 7.60 4.43 -28.63
N LYS A 173 7.00 4.93 -27.53
CA LYS A 173 5.75 5.72 -27.51
C LYS A 173 4.53 5.01 -28.10
N ASN A 174 4.52 3.68 -28.10
CA ASN A 174 3.36 2.84 -28.41
C ASN A 174 2.55 2.60 -27.13
N ILE A 175 1.81 3.63 -26.72
CA ILE A 175 1.11 3.69 -25.43
C ILE A 175 -0.22 2.92 -25.47
N MET A 176 -0.57 2.31 -24.35
CA MET A 176 -1.82 1.56 -24.18
C MET A 176 -2.82 2.38 -23.35
N ASP A 177 -4.11 2.04 -23.45
CA ASP A 177 -5.12 2.66 -22.60
C ASP A 177 -5.12 2.10 -21.17
N TYR A 178 -5.72 2.84 -20.25
CA TYR A 178 -6.00 2.35 -18.91
C TYR A 178 -6.99 1.18 -18.96
N GLU A 179 -6.70 0.11 -18.23
CA GLU A 179 -7.52 -1.11 -18.23
C GLU A 179 -7.74 -1.62 -16.79
N GLU A 180 -8.99 -1.96 -16.45
CA GLU A 180 -9.28 -2.58 -15.16
C GLU A 180 -8.45 -3.85 -14.96
N ASN A 181 -7.98 -4.07 -13.73
CA ASN A 181 -7.16 -5.21 -13.35
C ASN A 181 -5.79 -5.34 -14.03
N ASN A 182 -5.39 -4.42 -14.93
CA ASN A 182 -4.07 -4.43 -15.59
C ASN A 182 -3.05 -3.53 -14.88
N ILE A 183 -2.47 -4.08 -13.81
CA ILE A 183 -1.62 -3.35 -12.87
C ILE A 183 -0.36 -2.76 -13.55
N ILE A 184 0.27 -3.53 -14.44
CA ILE A 184 1.53 -3.16 -15.09
C ILE A 184 1.30 -2.03 -16.10
N VAL A 185 0.33 -2.20 -16.99
CA VAL A 185 0.00 -1.19 -18.01
C VAL A 185 -0.41 0.11 -17.34
N ASN A 186 -1.22 0.04 -16.28
CA ASN A 186 -1.66 1.25 -15.59
C ASN A 186 -0.53 1.96 -14.86
N LEU A 187 0.44 1.24 -14.29
CA LEU A 187 1.64 1.86 -13.71
C LEU A 187 2.49 2.56 -14.79
N LEU A 188 2.66 1.92 -15.95
CA LEU A 188 3.37 2.52 -17.09
C LEU A 188 2.65 3.76 -17.64
N ASN A 189 1.31 3.71 -17.71
CA ASN A 189 0.49 4.85 -18.08
C ASN A 189 0.68 6.02 -17.11
N ILE A 190 0.74 5.78 -15.80
CA ILE A 190 1.03 6.84 -14.83
C ILE A 190 2.39 7.49 -15.09
N ILE A 191 3.43 6.67 -15.35
CA ILE A 191 4.77 7.18 -15.63
C ILE A 191 4.75 8.01 -16.93
N TYR A 192 4.14 7.49 -18.00
CA TYR A 192 3.98 8.25 -19.24
C TYR A 192 3.23 9.56 -19.00
N ASP A 193 2.16 9.51 -18.19
CA ASP A 193 1.29 10.68 -18.01
C ASP A 193 1.97 11.84 -17.29
N ILE A 194 2.84 11.50 -16.35
CA ILE A 194 3.56 12.49 -15.54
C ILE A 194 4.68 13.15 -16.34
N TYR A 195 5.33 12.41 -17.23
CA TYR A 195 6.54 12.87 -17.91
C TYR A 195 6.31 13.31 -19.37
N VAL A 196 5.21 12.88 -20.01
CA VAL A 196 4.99 13.08 -21.44
C VAL A 196 3.64 13.72 -21.75
N GLU A 197 2.54 13.24 -21.17
CA GLU A 197 1.19 13.69 -21.53
C GLU A 197 0.19 13.65 -20.37
N ASP A 198 -0.44 14.76 -20.00
CA ASP A 198 -1.36 14.76 -18.84
C ASP A 198 -2.75 14.14 -19.16
N ARG A 199 -2.81 12.80 -19.25
CA ARG A 199 -4.07 12.05 -19.42
C ARG A 199 -4.79 11.86 -18.09
N GLU A 200 -6.13 11.80 -18.14
CA GLU A 200 -6.96 11.61 -16.94
C GLU A 200 -6.96 10.14 -16.47
N ALA A 201 -6.53 9.91 -15.23
CA ALA A 201 -6.64 8.59 -14.59
C ALA A 201 -8.04 8.38 -14.01
N LYS A 202 -8.80 7.39 -14.50
CA LYS A 202 -10.16 7.12 -14.02
C LYS A 202 -10.23 6.21 -12.79
N LEU A 203 -9.30 5.26 -12.67
CA LEU A 203 -9.27 4.26 -11.61
C LEU A 203 -8.72 4.86 -10.30
N GLU A 204 -9.39 4.63 -9.18
CA GLU A 204 -9.03 5.25 -7.89
C GLU A 204 -7.61 4.91 -7.44
N GLY A 205 -7.19 3.65 -7.58
CA GLY A 205 -5.84 3.26 -7.22
C GLY A 205 -4.77 3.85 -8.13
N VAL A 206 -5.07 4.07 -9.41
CA VAL A 206 -4.18 4.77 -10.35
C VAL A 206 -4.08 6.25 -9.97
N LYS A 207 -5.21 6.92 -9.68
CA LYS A 207 -5.24 8.31 -9.18
C LYS A 207 -4.39 8.45 -7.92
N SER A 208 -4.48 7.50 -6.99
CA SER A 208 -3.70 7.47 -5.75
C SER A 208 -2.20 7.54 -6.02
N ILE A 209 -1.71 6.69 -6.94
CA ILE A 209 -0.29 6.65 -7.32
C ILE A 209 0.12 7.95 -8.03
N LYS A 210 -0.66 8.38 -9.04
CA LYS A 210 -0.36 9.60 -9.82
C LYS A 210 -0.24 10.82 -8.90
N LYS A 211 -1.18 11.01 -7.96
CA LYS A 211 -1.15 12.11 -6.98
C LYS A 211 0.05 12.03 -6.04
N SER A 212 0.43 10.82 -5.62
CA SER A 212 1.60 10.61 -4.76
C SER A 212 2.88 11.03 -5.47
N ILE A 213 3.06 10.62 -6.73
CA ILE A 213 4.26 10.97 -7.53
C ILE A 213 4.30 12.46 -7.86
N LEU A 214 3.19 13.05 -8.31
CA LEU A 214 3.11 14.49 -8.61
C LEU A 214 3.50 15.33 -7.37
N SER A 215 3.08 14.93 -6.18
CA SER A 215 3.49 15.58 -4.93
C SER A 215 5.00 15.51 -4.69
N MET A 216 5.64 14.37 -5.01
CA MET A 216 7.09 14.21 -4.89
C MET A 216 7.85 15.08 -5.89
N LEU A 217 7.26 15.33 -7.06
CA LEU A 217 7.76 16.25 -8.08
C LEU A 217 7.38 17.72 -7.78
N ASN A 218 6.88 18.00 -6.57
CA ASN A 218 6.54 19.34 -6.08
C ASN A 218 5.39 20.05 -6.83
N PHE A 219 4.50 19.28 -7.48
CA PHE A 219 3.23 19.83 -7.94
C PHE A 219 2.30 20.09 -6.75
N GLU A 220 1.68 21.27 -6.73
CA GLU A 220 0.69 21.60 -5.71
C GLU A 220 -0.61 20.88 -5.99
N LEU A 221 -1.06 20.11 -5.00
CA LEU A 221 -2.33 19.40 -5.01
C LEU A 221 -3.09 19.81 -3.75
N GLU A 222 -4.37 20.14 -3.87
CA GLU A 222 -5.24 20.35 -2.71
C GLU A 222 -5.81 19.01 -2.25
N PRO A 223 -5.44 18.51 -1.06
CA PRO A 223 -5.99 17.28 -0.54
C PRO A 223 -7.43 17.51 -0.05
N GLY A 224 -8.42 17.09 -0.85
CA GLY A 224 -9.82 16.99 -0.41
C GLY A 224 -10.01 15.80 0.54
N LEU A 225 -9.52 15.90 1.78
CA LEU A 225 -9.45 14.78 2.73
C LEU A 225 -10.28 14.99 3.98
N ASP A 226 -11.12 14.00 4.27
CA ASP A 226 -11.67 13.79 5.61
C ASP A 226 -10.56 13.29 6.57
N ASN A 227 -10.60 13.71 7.84
CA ASN A 227 -9.63 13.32 8.88
C ASN A 227 -8.15 13.69 8.59
N ILE A 228 -7.92 14.85 7.98
CA ILE A 228 -6.58 15.35 7.63
C ILE A 228 -5.58 15.31 8.79
N ASP A 229 -6.00 15.61 10.03
CA ASP A 229 -5.13 15.62 11.21
C ASP A 229 -4.53 14.25 11.54
N PHE A 230 -5.33 13.19 11.38
CA PHE A 230 -4.87 11.82 11.57
C PHE A 230 -3.87 11.44 10.47
N ILE A 231 -4.17 11.78 9.21
CA ILE A 231 -3.30 11.48 8.07
C ILE A 231 -1.98 12.24 8.18
N ASN A 232 -2.00 13.50 8.63
CA ASN A 232 -0.82 14.30 8.93
C ASN A 232 0.04 13.66 10.02
N SER A 233 -0.59 13.20 11.11
CA SER A 233 0.12 12.50 12.18
C SER A 233 0.80 11.21 11.68
N MET A 234 0.17 10.50 10.75
CA MET A 234 0.72 9.30 10.12
C MET A 234 1.85 9.62 9.12
N SER A 235 1.78 10.74 8.41
CA SER A 235 2.87 11.19 7.54
C SER A 235 4.11 11.58 8.36
N ASP A 236 3.93 12.23 9.51
CA ASP A 236 5.02 12.49 10.47
C ASP A 236 5.61 11.20 11.04
N TYR A 237 4.75 10.21 11.33
CA TYR A 237 5.19 8.89 11.81
C TYR A 237 6.08 8.19 10.77
N ILE A 238 5.73 8.26 9.49
CA ILE A 238 6.55 7.73 8.39
C ILE A 238 7.95 8.36 8.36
N ILE A 239 8.07 9.68 8.52
CA ILE A 239 9.37 10.36 8.54
C ILE A 239 10.19 9.94 9.77
N LYS A 240 9.54 9.77 10.93
CA LYS A 240 10.22 9.27 12.13
C LYS A 240 10.72 7.84 11.94
N LEU A 241 9.95 6.95 11.30
CA LEU A 241 10.38 5.60 10.93
C LEU A 241 11.59 5.65 9.99
N ARG A 242 11.52 6.47 8.93
CA ARG A 242 12.61 6.64 7.96
C ARG A 242 13.92 7.09 8.61
N LYS A 243 13.83 7.87 9.69
CA LYS A 243 14.96 8.36 10.49
C LYS A 243 15.33 7.45 11.66
N TYR A 244 14.68 6.29 11.80
CA TYR A 244 14.86 5.31 12.86
C TYR A 244 14.70 5.91 14.28
N LYS A 245 13.66 6.73 14.48
CA LYS A 245 13.39 7.46 15.73
C LYS A 245 12.18 6.92 16.53
N ILE A 246 11.49 5.89 16.04
CA ILE A 246 10.32 5.32 16.72
C ILE A 246 10.76 4.23 17.70
N HIS A 247 11.72 3.40 17.31
CA HIS A 247 12.19 2.23 18.08
C HIS A 247 11.04 1.32 18.54
N LYS A 248 10.12 1.05 17.61
CA LYS A 248 8.90 0.27 17.94
C LYS A 248 9.26 -1.17 18.30
N LYS A 249 8.72 -1.67 19.41
CA LYS A 249 8.83 -3.09 19.76
C LYS A 249 8.02 -3.95 18.80
N THR A 250 8.53 -5.13 18.48
CA THR A 250 7.81 -6.14 17.70
C THR A 250 6.54 -6.56 18.43
N TYR A 251 5.45 -6.66 17.67
CA TYR A 251 4.16 -7.11 18.14
C TYR A 251 4.20 -8.62 18.41
N ASP A 252 3.99 -8.97 19.67
CA ASP A 252 4.08 -10.31 20.24
C ASP A 252 2.72 -10.85 20.72
N ILE A 253 1.65 -10.08 20.52
CA ILE A 253 0.29 -10.45 20.88
C ILE A 253 -0.36 -11.18 19.69
N LYS A 254 -1.32 -12.06 19.96
CA LYS A 254 -2.21 -12.64 18.95
C LYS A 254 -3.65 -12.25 19.28
N SER A 255 -4.31 -11.58 18.36
CA SER A 255 -5.64 -10.99 18.58
C SER A 255 -6.66 -11.48 17.57
N ASP A 256 -7.84 -11.88 18.04
CA ASP A 256 -9.00 -12.26 17.20
C ASP A 256 -10.17 -11.33 17.55
N PRO A 257 -10.74 -10.58 16.59
CA PRO A 257 -11.81 -9.61 16.85
C PRO A 257 -13.12 -10.26 17.32
N ARG A 258 -13.28 -11.59 17.27
CA ARG A 258 -14.50 -12.27 17.73
C ARG A 258 -14.78 -12.10 19.21
N TYR A 259 -13.78 -11.75 20.03
CA TYR A 259 -14.05 -11.44 21.44
C TYR A 259 -15.01 -10.24 21.59
N ILE A 260 -15.07 -9.34 20.60
CA ILE A 260 -15.93 -8.15 20.58
C ILE A 260 -17.41 -8.53 20.64
N ILE A 261 -17.78 -9.73 20.16
CA ILE A 261 -19.17 -10.26 20.22
C ILE A 261 -19.71 -10.25 21.65
N GLY A 262 -18.85 -10.51 22.65
CA GLY A 262 -19.22 -10.57 24.06
C GLY A 262 -19.27 -9.23 24.78
N LEU A 263 -18.98 -8.10 24.11
CA LEU A 263 -19.04 -6.77 24.70
C LEU A 263 -20.44 -6.17 24.56
N GLU A 264 -20.88 -5.42 25.57
CA GLU A 264 -22.16 -4.72 25.59
C GLU A 264 -22.03 -3.22 25.32
N ILE A 265 -23.14 -2.57 24.98
CA ILE A 265 -23.15 -1.12 24.70
C ILE A 265 -22.70 -0.36 25.95
N GLY A 266 -21.74 0.55 25.77
CA GLY A 266 -21.12 1.30 26.86
C GLY A 266 -19.79 0.71 27.34
N ASP A 267 -19.50 -0.56 27.05
CA ASP A 267 -18.26 -1.20 27.45
C ASP A 267 -17.04 -0.49 26.84
N THR A 268 -16.00 -0.35 27.66
CA THR A 268 -14.68 0.15 27.25
C THR A 268 -13.63 -0.92 27.46
N LYS A 269 -12.76 -1.13 26.47
CA LYS A 269 -11.70 -2.14 26.55
C LYS A 269 -10.45 -1.69 25.82
N SER A 270 -9.29 -2.09 26.34
CA SER A 270 -8.02 -1.94 25.63
C SER A 270 -7.88 -3.07 24.61
N ASP A 271 -8.00 -2.75 23.32
CA ASP A 271 -7.80 -3.69 22.22
C ASP A 271 -6.34 -3.66 21.72
N PRO A 272 -5.71 -4.82 21.44
CA PRO A 272 -4.34 -4.86 20.91
C PRO A 272 -4.16 -4.15 19.56
N ILE A 273 -5.19 -4.13 18.71
CA ILE A 273 -5.16 -3.57 17.35
C ILE A 273 -5.71 -2.14 17.32
N LEU A 274 -6.93 -1.95 17.81
CA LEU A 274 -7.68 -0.69 17.77
C LEU A 274 -7.38 0.22 18.97
N ASN A 275 -6.57 -0.22 19.93
CA ASN A 275 -6.30 0.45 21.20
C ASN A 275 -7.59 0.57 22.04
N ASN A 276 -7.72 1.58 22.90
CA ASN A 276 -8.94 1.80 23.68
C ASN A 276 -10.15 1.96 22.76
N ILE A 277 -11.07 1.01 22.86
CA ILE A 277 -12.36 0.99 22.16
C ILE A 277 -13.50 1.24 23.14
N LYS A 278 -14.57 1.85 22.63
CA LYS A 278 -15.88 1.94 23.29
C LYS A 278 -16.96 1.40 22.37
N VAL A 279 -17.83 0.52 22.89
CA VAL A 279 -18.99 0.02 22.15
C VAL A 279 -20.09 1.07 22.19
N ILE A 280 -20.54 1.50 21.01
CA ILE A 280 -21.59 2.53 20.84
C ILE A 280 -22.90 1.98 20.30
N SER A 281 -22.87 0.83 19.61
CA SER A 281 -24.08 0.17 19.11
C SER A 281 -23.87 -1.33 18.96
N LYS A 282 -24.97 -2.08 19.10
CA LYS A 282 -25.01 -3.53 18.94
C LYS A 282 -26.38 -3.92 18.41
N GLU A 283 -26.43 -4.40 17.16
CA GLU A 283 -27.67 -4.69 16.44
C GLU A 283 -27.56 -6.04 15.75
N PHE A 284 -28.60 -6.87 15.84
CA PHE A 284 -28.67 -8.15 15.13
C PHE A 284 -29.79 -8.12 14.10
N SER A 285 -29.46 -8.23 12.83
CA SER A 285 -30.43 -8.26 11.73
C SER A 285 -29.93 -9.15 10.59
N ASN A 286 -30.84 -9.84 9.89
CA ASN A 286 -30.51 -10.69 8.73
C ASN A 286 -29.34 -11.67 8.96
N ASN A 287 -29.29 -12.31 10.12
CA ASN A 287 -28.20 -13.21 10.55
C ASN A 287 -26.80 -12.55 10.63
N ILE A 288 -26.75 -11.23 10.73
CA ILE A 288 -25.52 -10.45 10.89
C ILE A 288 -25.61 -9.65 12.19
N LEU A 289 -24.67 -9.92 13.10
CA LEU A 289 -24.43 -9.08 14.27
C LEU A 289 -23.54 -7.92 13.85
N THR A 290 -24.05 -6.70 14.03
CA THR A 290 -23.35 -5.46 13.74
C THR A 290 -22.99 -4.77 15.05
N ILE A 291 -21.71 -4.46 15.25
CA ILE A 291 -21.20 -3.78 16.45
C ILE A 291 -20.48 -2.50 16.03
N GLY A 292 -20.98 -1.36 16.51
CA GLY A 292 -20.34 -0.06 16.33
C GLY A 292 -19.32 0.20 17.44
N LEU A 293 -18.09 0.54 17.06
CA LEU A 293 -17.01 0.88 17.98
C LEU A 293 -16.46 2.27 17.67
N VAL A 294 -16.06 2.99 18.70
CA VAL A 294 -15.24 4.22 18.58
C VAL A 294 -13.88 3.94 19.19
N SER A 295 -12.82 4.33 18.49
CA SER A 295 -11.45 4.36 19.02
C SER A 295 -10.76 5.67 18.65
N LYS A 296 -9.54 5.88 19.16
CA LYS A 296 -8.72 7.04 18.78
C LYS A 296 -8.45 7.13 17.28
N SER A 297 -8.47 6.01 16.56
CA SER A 297 -8.21 5.97 15.12
C SER A 297 -9.48 6.02 14.26
N GLY A 298 -10.65 6.21 14.87
CA GLY A 298 -11.91 6.46 14.16
C GLY A 298 -13.06 5.57 14.61
N ASN A 299 -14.11 5.59 13.79
CA ASN A 299 -15.33 4.83 14.01
C ASN A 299 -15.31 3.56 13.16
N TYR A 300 -15.68 2.44 13.76
CA TYR A 300 -15.68 1.13 13.13
C TYR A 300 -17.07 0.50 13.23
N LYS A 301 -17.46 -0.22 12.18
CA LYS A 301 -18.71 -0.99 12.13
C LYS A 301 -18.38 -2.45 11.83
N PHE A 302 -18.20 -3.25 12.87
CA PHE A 302 -17.90 -4.67 12.76
C PHE A 302 -19.15 -5.45 12.39
N LYS A 303 -19.02 -6.44 11.52
CA LYS A 303 -20.09 -7.32 11.04
C LYS A 303 -19.66 -8.78 11.24
N PHE A 304 -20.42 -9.51 12.04
CA PHE A 304 -20.21 -10.93 12.31
C PHE A 304 -21.40 -11.72 11.76
N LYS A 305 -21.16 -12.55 10.75
CA LYS A 305 -22.19 -13.44 10.19
C LYS A 305 -22.32 -14.69 11.05
N LYS A 306 -23.54 -15.01 11.48
CA LYS A 306 -23.83 -16.29 12.15
C LYS A 306 -23.58 -17.43 11.16
N SER A 307 -22.68 -18.34 11.53
CA SER A 307 -22.37 -19.55 10.75
C SER A 307 -23.49 -20.58 10.91
#